data_AF-A0AAD9DHE1-F1
#
_entry.id   AF-A0AAD9DHE1-F1
#
_cell.length_a   1.000
_cell.length_b   1.000
_cell.length_c   1.000
_cell.angle_alpha   90.00
_cell.angle_beta   90.00
_cell.angle_gamma   90.00
#
_symmetry.space_group_name_H-M   'P 1'
#
loop_
_entity.id
_entity.type
_entity.pdbx_description
1 polymer ?
#
loop_
_entity_poly.entity_id
_entity_poly.type
_entity_poly.pdbx_seq_one_letter_code
_entity_poly.pdbx_strand_id
1 'polypeptide(L)'
;MISLIPSDSLQISSTLAHTAIISRSSLLGQAAAAFTTAASGQQILMRTPPKSFAIMSSNTAAFDESAINKALSLLNSVYGPINDNLTNFPLPMPPDEAGLCYDGYQRRYLWTDAFGVLAYTSIAEMHEINEDKVTANTYRRACDKLIQTVHVCLGSPRSNDKDDAMKNDPSSPTGHVGLRIGKLDSRKITDYGMEFDGQYWHYIDKWLLALARSGHVNEGIHIAKSCFPAFFDAGHGGIRWKVSVDSTAPPSLRRAGPSDDTLVALIVFSILEADRVRSDDDNSDDAPSLSNEIQILKSTRIGYTPRVTNDPLGWGLEASHETVGIDS
;
A
#
# COMPACT_ATOMS: atom_id res chain seq x y z
N MET A 1 -5.89 43.81 -48.75
CA MET A 1 -4.64 44.59 -48.85
C MET A 1 -3.81 44.20 -47.64
N ILE A 2 -2.89 43.22 -47.74
CA ILE A 2 -1.47 43.36 -48.18
C ILE A 2 -0.81 44.47 -47.34
N SER A 3 0.10 44.20 -46.40
CA SER A 3 1.53 43.87 -46.60
C SER A 3 2.16 43.78 -45.20
N LEU A 4 2.95 42.76 -44.82
CA LEU A 4 4.35 42.43 -45.12
C LEU A 4 5.27 42.65 -43.90
N ILE A 5 5.99 41.57 -43.62
CA ILE A 5 7.18 41.41 -42.79
C ILE A 5 8.35 42.23 -43.36
N PRO A 6 9.40 42.49 -42.56
CA PRO A 6 10.73 42.16 -43.08
C PRO A 6 11.55 41.26 -42.13
N SER A 7 12.15 40.28 -42.79
CA SER A 7 13.23 39.39 -42.40
C SER A 7 14.58 40.10 -42.48
N ASP A 8 15.53 39.69 -41.64
CA ASP A 8 16.96 39.47 -41.97
C ASP A 8 17.57 38.70 -40.78
N SER A 9 18.05 37.47 -40.90
CA SER A 9 19.05 36.86 -41.79
C SER A 9 20.49 37.29 -41.46
N LEU A 10 21.22 36.40 -40.78
CA LEU A 10 22.68 36.29 -40.86
C LEU A 10 23.09 34.85 -40.52
N GLN A 11 23.51 34.15 -41.56
CA GLN A 11 24.15 32.83 -41.56
C GLN A 11 25.69 32.96 -41.37
N ILE A 12 26.32 31.78 -41.26
CA ILE A 12 27.72 31.42 -41.64
C ILE A 12 28.78 31.66 -40.54
N SER A 13 29.71 30.76 -40.18
CA SER A 13 29.94 29.33 -40.47
C SER A 13 31.09 28.78 -39.61
N SER A 14 31.09 27.45 -39.47
CA SER A 14 32.18 26.46 -39.32
C SER A 14 33.62 26.88 -38.94
N THR A 15 34.18 26.14 -37.96
CA THR A 15 35.40 25.28 -38.08
C THR A 15 35.57 24.50 -36.76
N LEU A 16 35.45 23.16 -36.68
CA LEU A 16 36.41 22.06 -36.98
C LEU A 16 37.69 22.03 -36.09
N ALA A 17 37.70 21.10 -35.10
CA ALA A 17 38.86 20.31 -34.63
C ALA A 17 38.33 19.23 -33.63
N HIS A 18 38.22 17.97 -34.02
CA HIS A 18 39.23 16.90 -33.99
C HIS A 18 39.53 16.26 -32.60
N THR A 19 39.13 14.98 -32.51
CA THR A 19 39.86 13.85 -31.90
C THR A 19 39.79 13.62 -30.38
N ALA A 20 39.06 12.58 -29.95
CA ALA A 20 39.65 11.40 -29.30
C ALA A 20 38.58 10.31 -29.05
N ILE A 21 38.70 9.22 -29.80
CA ILE A 21 38.07 7.92 -29.56
C ILE A 21 38.99 7.16 -28.61
N ILE A 22 38.49 6.68 -27.46
CA ILE A 22 39.12 5.58 -26.71
C ILE A 22 38.03 4.59 -26.27
N SER A 23 38.12 3.41 -26.90
CA SER A 23 37.52 2.14 -26.50
C SER A 23 38.17 1.61 -25.22
N ARG A 24 37.37 1.05 -24.31
CA ARG A 24 37.82 0.01 -23.36
C ARG A 24 36.73 -1.02 -23.12
N SER A 25 36.76 -2.07 -23.94
CA SER A 25 36.38 -3.43 -23.58
C SER A 25 37.58 -4.16 -22.93
N SER A 26 37.27 -5.18 -22.13
CA SER A 26 38.14 -6.27 -21.61
C SER A 26 38.96 -6.05 -20.32
N LEU A 27 38.47 -6.67 -19.25
CA LEU A 27 39.16 -7.45 -18.20
C LEU A 27 38.04 -8.41 -17.69
N LEU A 28 37.86 -9.66 -18.15
CA LEU A 28 38.66 -10.86 -17.82
C LEU A 28 39.30 -10.73 -16.44
N GLY A 29 38.92 -11.46 -15.40
CA GLY A 29 38.47 -12.86 -15.32
C GLY A 29 39.28 -13.50 -14.18
N GLN A 30 38.67 -14.42 -13.43
CA GLN A 30 39.23 -15.34 -12.41
C GLN A 30 38.64 -15.13 -11.00
N ALA A 31 37.68 -15.98 -10.65
CA ALA A 31 37.63 -16.68 -9.37
C ALA A 31 36.58 -17.79 -9.45
N ALA A 32 36.94 -18.88 -10.15
CA ALA A 32 36.27 -20.17 -10.03
C ALA A 32 37.33 -21.17 -9.59
N ALA A 33 37.32 -21.57 -8.32
CA ALA A 33 37.82 -22.86 -7.86
C ALA A 33 37.44 -23.09 -6.39
N ALA A 34 36.70 -24.19 -6.20
CA ALA A 34 36.79 -25.11 -5.07
C ALA A 34 36.43 -24.60 -3.66
N PHE A 35 35.22 -24.97 -3.22
CA PHE A 35 35.11 -25.80 -2.02
C PHE A 35 33.96 -26.80 -2.19
N THR A 36 34.36 -28.05 -2.41
CA THR A 36 33.50 -29.23 -2.31
C THR A 36 33.46 -29.68 -0.85
N THR A 37 32.36 -30.36 -0.49
CA THR A 37 32.14 -31.19 0.70
C THR A 37 31.87 -30.50 2.04
N ALA A 38 30.59 -30.44 2.40
CA ALA A 38 30.11 -31.02 3.66
C ALA A 38 28.61 -31.33 3.51
N ALA A 39 28.30 -32.60 3.25
CA ALA A 39 26.96 -33.13 3.52
C ALA A 39 26.77 -33.17 5.04
N SER A 40 25.92 -32.31 5.58
CA SER A 40 25.33 -32.51 6.90
C SER A 40 23.83 -32.58 6.74
N GLY A 41 23.27 -33.77 6.94
CA GLY A 41 21.84 -33.94 7.08
C GLY A 41 21.33 -33.08 8.23
N GLN A 42 20.52 -32.08 7.92
CA GLN A 42 19.61 -31.47 8.88
C GLN A 42 18.23 -32.06 8.62
N GLN A 43 17.80 -32.92 9.56
CA GLN A 43 16.39 -33.22 9.72
C GLN A 43 15.64 -31.90 9.87
N ILE A 44 14.66 -31.69 9.01
CA ILE A 44 13.64 -30.67 9.18
C ILE A 44 12.92 -31.01 10.49
N LEU A 45 13.24 -30.28 11.56
CA LEU A 45 12.55 -30.38 12.82
C LEU A 45 11.13 -29.84 12.60
N MET A 46 10.18 -30.76 12.42
CA MET A 46 8.76 -30.42 12.44
C MET A 46 8.48 -29.71 13.76
N ARG A 47 8.07 -28.43 13.67
CA ARG A 47 7.62 -27.65 14.81
C ARG A 47 6.43 -28.38 15.45
N THR A 48 6.59 -28.77 16.71
CA THR A 48 5.49 -29.23 17.57
C THR A 48 4.47 -28.11 17.75
N PRO A 49 3.17 -28.36 17.56
CA PRO A 49 2.13 -27.38 17.84
C PRO A 49 2.02 -27.16 19.36
N PRO A 50 1.58 -25.96 19.80
CA PRO A 50 1.37 -25.67 21.20
C PRO A 50 0.30 -26.60 21.81
N LYS A 51 0.47 -26.89 23.10
CA LYS A 51 -0.37 -27.82 23.88
C LYS A 51 -1.86 -27.44 23.79
N SER A 52 -2.63 -28.37 23.23
CA SER A 52 -4.08 -28.56 23.26
C SER A 52 -4.79 -27.81 24.41
N PHE A 53 -5.49 -26.72 24.07
CA PHE A 53 -6.81 -26.50 24.66
C PHE A 53 -7.75 -27.50 24.00
N ALA A 54 -8.46 -28.29 24.79
CA ALA A 54 -9.45 -29.23 24.29
C ALA A 54 -10.59 -28.45 23.59
N ILE A 55 -10.46 -28.28 22.27
CA ILE A 55 -11.56 -27.83 21.42
C ILE A 55 -12.51 -29.02 21.32
N MET A 56 -13.71 -28.85 21.87
CA MET A 56 -14.80 -29.78 21.61
C MET A 56 -14.96 -29.94 20.10
N SER A 57 -14.72 -31.15 19.63
CA SER A 57 -14.98 -31.57 18.26
C SER A 57 -16.46 -31.38 17.92
N SER A 58 -16.69 -30.63 16.84
CA SER A 58 -17.79 -30.68 15.88
C SER A 58 -18.37 -29.28 15.58
N ASN A 59 -17.65 -28.56 14.71
CA ASN A 59 -18.20 -27.71 13.67
C ASN A 59 -17.01 -27.12 12.91
N THR A 60 -16.46 -27.88 11.95
CA THR A 60 -15.81 -27.24 10.81
C THR A 60 -16.88 -26.33 10.21
N ALA A 61 -16.76 -25.02 10.37
CA ALA A 61 -17.66 -24.08 9.72
C ALA A 61 -17.55 -24.36 8.22
N ALA A 62 -18.50 -25.10 7.66
CA ALA A 62 -18.55 -25.36 6.24
C ALA A 62 -18.72 -23.99 5.59
N PHE A 63 -17.67 -23.50 4.95
CA PHE A 63 -17.75 -22.25 4.22
C PHE A 63 -18.81 -22.41 3.12
N ASP A 64 -19.65 -21.41 2.94
CA ASP A 64 -20.62 -21.41 1.85
C ASP A 64 -19.86 -21.33 0.52
N GLU A 65 -19.70 -22.47 -0.13
CA GLU A 65 -19.01 -22.63 -1.41
C GLU A 65 -19.62 -21.70 -2.48
N SER A 66 -20.92 -21.40 -2.40
CA SER A 66 -21.60 -20.44 -3.28
C SER A 66 -21.09 -19.02 -3.08
N ALA A 67 -20.89 -18.60 -1.83
CA ALA A 67 -20.36 -17.27 -1.50
C ALA A 67 -18.89 -17.12 -1.94
N ILE A 68 -18.06 -18.14 -1.71
CA ILE A 68 -16.67 -18.16 -2.16
C ILE A 68 -16.59 -18.07 -3.69
N ASN A 69 -17.37 -18.88 -4.40
CA ASN A 69 -17.38 -18.87 -5.86
C ASN A 69 -17.81 -17.51 -6.44
N LYS A 70 -18.77 -16.83 -5.80
CA LYS A 70 -19.14 -15.45 -6.17
C LYS A 70 -18.00 -14.46 -5.93
N ALA A 71 -17.31 -14.55 -4.79
CA ALA A 71 -16.16 -13.71 -4.47
C ALA A 71 -15.02 -13.91 -5.49
N LEU A 72 -14.71 -15.17 -5.83
CA LEU A 72 -13.71 -15.51 -6.85
C LEU A 72 -14.09 -15.01 -8.24
N SER A 73 -15.36 -15.11 -8.62
CA SER A 73 -15.88 -14.58 -9.88
C SER A 73 -15.67 -13.06 -9.97
N LEU A 74 -15.98 -12.33 -8.89
CA LEU A 74 -15.77 -10.88 -8.81
C LEU A 74 -14.27 -10.51 -8.84
N LEU A 75 -13.43 -11.22 -8.09
CA LEU A 75 -11.98 -10.98 -8.11
C LEU A 75 -11.40 -11.23 -9.50
N ASN A 76 -11.82 -12.29 -10.18
CA ASN A 76 -11.39 -12.60 -11.54
C ASN A 76 -11.88 -11.56 -12.57
N SER A 77 -13.05 -10.95 -12.37
CA SER A 77 -13.54 -9.91 -13.28
C SER A 77 -12.76 -8.61 -13.14
N VAL A 78 -12.22 -8.32 -11.94
CA VAL A 78 -11.43 -7.10 -11.67
C VAL A 78 -9.94 -7.30 -11.97
N TYR A 79 -9.34 -8.36 -11.45
CA TYR A 79 -7.89 -8.57 -11.49
C TYR A 79 -7.44 -9.59 -12.53
N GLY A 80 -8.37 -10.31 -13.15
CA GLY A 80 -8.07 -11.43 -14.04
C GLY A 80 -7.83 -12.74 -13.30
N PRO A 81 -7.76 -13.85 -14.06
CA PRO A 81 -7.56 -15.17 -13.48
C PRO A 81 -6.15 -15.33 -12.90
N ILE A 82 -6.08 -15.92 -11.70
CA ILE A 82 -4.82 -16.34 -11.10
C ILE A 82 -4.37 -17.65 -11.77
N ASN A 83 -3.19 -17.63 -12.39
CA ASN A 83 -2.51 -18.79 -12.95
C ASN A 83 -1.16 -19.02 -12.24
N ASP A 84 -0.54 -20.18 -12.46
CA ASP A 84 0.69 -20.58 -11.77
C ASP A 84 1.82 -19.55 -11.87
N ASN A 85 1.88 -18.77 -12.96
CA ASN A 85 2.91 -17.78 -13.21
C ASN A 85 2.45 -16.33 -13.00
N LEU A 86 1.19 -16.12 -12.57
CA LEU A 86 0.55 -14.80 -12.47
C LEU A 86 0.75 -13.94 -13.73
N THR A 87 0.76 -14.60 -14.90
CA THR A 87 0.96 -13.90 -16.17
C THR A 87 -0.25 -13.02 -16.44
N ASN A 88 -0.02 -11.73 -16.74
CA ASN A 88 -1.05 -10.70 -16.94
C ASN A 88 -1.93 -10.42 -15.71
N PHE A 89 -1.42 -10.67 -14.50
CA PHE A 89 -2.07 -10.31 -13.24
C PHE A 89 -1.31 -9.18 -12.51
N PRO A 90 -2.01 -8.21 -11.91
CA PRO A 90 -3.43 -7.91 -12.11
C PRO A 90 -3.69 -7.30 -13.50
N LEU A 91 -4.91 -7.46 -14.01
CA LEU A 91 -5.39 -6.67 -15.15
C LEU A 91 -5.42 -5.17 -14.80
N PRO A 92 -5.19 -4.28 -15.78
CA PRO A 92 -5.41 -2.85 -15.57
C PRO A 92 -6.91 -2.59 -15.35
N MET A 93 -7.24 -1.69 -14.43
CA MET A 93 -8.62 -1.22 -14.26
C MET A 93 -9.13 -0.50 -15.53
N PRO A 94 -10.45 -0.40 -15.74
CA PRO A 94 -11.02 0.34 -16.86
C PRO A 94 -10.52 1.79 -16.97
N PRO A 95 -10.36 2.33 -18.19
CA PRO A 95 -9.77 3.65 -18.42
C PRO A 95 -10.62 4.82 -17.93
N ASP A 96 -11.89 4.60 -17.63
CA ASP A 96 -12.86 5.54 -17.06
C ASP A 96 -13.00 5.44 -15.53
N GLU A 97 -12.36 4.45 -14.90
CA GLU A 97 -12.39 4.26 -13.44
C GLU A 97 -11.12 4.76 -12.74
N ALA A 98 -9.95 4.61 -13.38
CA ALA A 98 -8.67 4.94 -12.78
C ALA A 98 -7.67 5.55 -13.78
N GLY A 99 -6.86 6.48 -13.30
CA GLY A 99 -5.78 7.14 -14.05
C GLY A 99 -4.66 6.17 -14.42
N LEU A 100 -3.97 6.49 -15.52
CA LEU A 100 -2.84 5.70 -16.01
C LEU A 100 -1.66 5.77 -15.04
N CYS A 101 -0.99 4.64 -14.81
CA CYS A 101 0.29 4.60 -14.11
C CYS A 101 1.44 5.04 -15.04
N TYR A 102 2.63 5.23 -14.47
CA TYR A 102 3.81 5.68 -15.23
C TYR A 102 4.22 4.74 -16.38
N ASP A 103 3.91 3.45 -16.26
CA ASP A 103 4.21 2.45 -17.29
C ASP A 103 3.36 2.61 -18.57
N GLY A 104 2.37 3.51 -18.57
CA GLY A 104 1.49 3.74 -19.69
C GLY A 104 0.48 2.61 -19.94
N TYR A 105 0.34 1.66 -18.99
CA TYR A 105 -0.48 0.47 -19.15
C TYR A 105 -1.38 0.22 -17.93
N GLN A 106 -0.81 0.14 -16.73
CA GLN A 106 -1.56 -0.15 -15.52
C GLN A 106 -2.46 1.01 -15.13
N ARG A 107 -3.53 0.67 -14.39
CA ARG A 107 -4.49 1.59 -13.78
C ARG A 107 -4.97 0.95 -12.50
N ARG A 108 -4.84 1.65 -11.37
CA ARG A 108 -5.08 1.11 -10.04
C ARG A 108 -5.84 2.12 -9.20
N TYR A 109 -6.62 1.64 -8.24
CA TYR A 109 -7.42 2.48 -7.36
C TYR A 109 -7.34 1.95 -5.93
N LEU A 110 -6.79 2.77 -5.02
CA LEU A 110 -6.18 2.25 -3.78
C LEU A 110 -7.14 1.43 -2.90
N TRP A 111 -8.38 1.87 -2.72
CA TRP A 111 -9.32 1.18 -1.83
C TRP A 111 -9.83 -0.15 -2.41
N THR A 112 -10.06 -0.23 -3.73
CA THR A 112 -10.48 -1.50 -4.36
C THR A 112 -9.38 -2.52 -4.21
N ASP A 113 -8.14 -2.07 -4.36
CA ASP A 113 -6.94 -2.89 -4.24
C ASP A 113 -6.69 -3.36 -2.81
N ALA A 114 -6.93 -2.51 -1.81
CA ALA A 114 -6.89 -2.91 -0.40
C ALA A 114 -7.86 -4.05 -0.12
N PHE A 115 -9.11 -3.97 -0.61
CA PHE A 115 -10.08 -5.04 -0.49
C PHE A 115 -9.68 -6.29 -1.28
N GLY A 116 -9.05 -6.13 -2.45
CA GLY A 116 -8.50 -7.24 -3.23
C GLY A 116 -7.45 -8.03 -2.44
N VAL A 117 -6.47 -7.34 -1.84
CA VAL A 117 -5.44 -7.96 -0.99
C VAL A 117 -6.07 -8.67 0.21
N LEU A 118 -7.02 -8.04 0.89
CA LEU A 118 -7.73 -8.67 2.02
C LEU A 118 -8.48 -9.93 1.59
N ALA A 119 -9.18 -9.88 0.46
CA ALA A 119 -9.94 -11.02 -0.04
C ALA A 119 -9.03 -12.20 -0.42
N TYR A 120 -7.96 -11.95 -1.18
CA TYR A 120 -6.98 -12.99 -1.52
C TYR A 120 -6.28 -13.56 -0.29
N THR A 121 -5.99 -12.72 0.71
CA THR A 121 -5.43 -13.16 1.99
C THR A 121 -6.38 -14.10 2.73
N SER A 122 -7.66 -13.73 2.85
CA SER A 122 -8.67 -14.59 3.50
C SER A 122 -8.90 -15.91 2.75
N ILE A 123 -8.86 -15.89 1.42
CA ILE A 123 -8.95 -17.13 0.61
C ILE A 123 -7.71 -18.01 0.85
N ALA A 124 -6.52 -17.42 0.90
CA ALA A 124 -5.29 -18.17 1.20
C ALA A 124 -5.36 -18.85 2.59
N GLU A 125 -5.78 -18.10 3.61
CA GLU A 125 -5.96 -18.63 4.98
C GLU A 125 -6.99 -19.78 5.01
N MET A 126 -8.09 -19.67 4.27
CA MET A 126 -9.09 -20.73 4.17
C MET A 126 -8.51 -22.01 3.55
N HIS A 127 -7.73 -21.90 2.46
CA HIS A 127 -7.06 -23.07 1.87
C HIS A 127 -6.00 -23.67 2.80
N GLU A 128 -5.29 -22.84 3.57
CA GLU A 128 -4.31 -23.30 4.56
C GLU A 128 -4.98 -24.10 5.69
N ILE A 129 -6.13 -23.64 6.21
CA ILE A 129 -6.95 -24.36 7.20
C ILE A 129 -7.42 -25.71 6.64
N ASN A 130 -7.71 -25.78 5.34
CA ASN A 130 -8.11 -27.00 4.65
C ASN A 130 -6.92 -27.87 4.17
N GLU A 131 -5.70 -27.57 4.65
CA GLU A 131 -4.44 -28.26 4.33
C GLU A 131 -4.04 -28.20 2.85
N ASP A 132 -4.68 -27.35 2.04
CA ASP A 132 -4.35 -27.09 0.63
C ASP A 132 -3.31 -25.97 0.50
N LYS A 133 -2.08 -26.31 0.90
CA LYS A 133 -0.94 -25.36 0.92
C LYS A 133 -0.56 -24.85 -0.48
N VAL A 134 -0.81 -25.64 -1.52
CA VAL A 134 -0.46 -25.25 -2.90
C VAL A 134 -1.36 -24.11 -3.35
N THR A 135 -2.68 -24.25 -3.17
CA THR A 135 -3.63 -23.20 -3.53
C THR A 135 -3.48 -21.98 -2.63
N ALA A 136 -3.27 -22.19 -1.32
CA ALA A 136 -3.00 -21.10 -0.38
C ALA A 136 -1.79 -20.25 -0.83
N ASN A 137 -0.68 -20.89 -1.19
CA ASN A 137 0.51 -20.21 -1.67
C ASN A 137 0.29 -19.48 -3.00
N THR A 138 -0.56 -20.00 -3.88
CA THR A 138 -0.93 -19.31 -5.12
C THR A 138 -1.66 -18.00 -4.84
N TYR A 139 -2.60 -17.98 -3.89
CA TYR A 139 -3.27 -16.73 -3.49
C TYR A 139 -2.35 -15.77 -2.73
N ARG A 140 -1.41 -16.26 -1.90
CA ARG A 140 -0.38 -15.41 -1.28
C ARG A 140 0.48 -14.71 -2.32
N ARG A 141 0.97 -15.43 -3.33
CA ARG A 141 1.73 -14.82 -4.44
C ARG A 141 0.89 -13.78 -5.21
N ALA A 142 -0.41 -14.00 -5.35
CA ALA A 142 -1.31 -13.02 -5.94
C ALA A 142 -1.41 -11.75 -5.07
N CYS A 143 -1.52 -11.87 -3.74
CA CYS A 143 -1.42 -10.74 -2.81
C CYS A 143 -0.13 -9.95 -3.03
N ASP A 144 1.03 -10.62 -2.99
CA ASP A 144 2.34 -9.99 -3.12
C ASP A 144 2.46 -9.24 -4.46
N LYS A 145 2.00 -9.87 -5.54
CA LYS A 145 1.99 -9.26 -6.87
C LYS A 145 1.08 -8.05 -6.94
N LEU A 146 -0.08 -8.12 -6.29
CA LEU A 146 -1.04 -7.02 -6.24
C LEU A 146 -0.45 -5.82 -5.48
N ILE A 147 0.16 -6.07 -4.33
CA ILE A 147 0.87 -5.09 -3.49
C ILE A 147 1.99 -4.43 -4.25
N GLN A 148 2.87 -5.21 -4.87
CA GLN A 148 3.96 -4.69 -5.71
C GLN A 148 3.41 -3.77 -6.81
N THR A 149 2.34 -4.18 -7.48
CA THR A 149 1.75 -3.39 -8.58
C THR A 149 1.13 -2.09 -8.06
N VAL A 150 0.49 -2.11 -6.89
CA VAL A 150 -0.03 -0.89 -6.23
C VAL A 150 1.12 0.06 -5.86
N HIS A 151 2.19 -0.45 -5.26
CA HIS A 151 3.32 0.38 -4.84
C HIS A 151 4.02 1.03 -6.03
N VAL A 152 4.24 0.28 -7.11
CA VAL A 152 4.79 0.82 -8.35
C VAL A 152 3.86 1.86 -8.97
N CYS A 153 2.55 1.57 -9.06
CA CYS A 153 1.61 2.48 -9.70
C CYS A 153 1.32 3.73 -8.86
N LEU A 154 0.84 3.53 -7.64
CA LEU A 154 0.25 4.56 -6.77
C LEU A 154 1.26 5.17 -5.79
N GLY A 155 2.35 4.48 -5.50
CA GLY A 155 3.45 5.01 -4.68
C GLY A 155 4.52 5.75 -5.48
N SER A 156 4.28 5.98 -6.76
CA SER A 156 5.15 6.74 -7.66
C SER A 156 4.36 7.82 -8.42
N PRO A 157 5.04 8.89 -8.89
CA PRO A 157 4.46 9.83 -9.84
C PRO A 157 3.92 9.09 -11.07
N ARG A 158 2.72 9.43 -11.53
CA ARG A 158 2.14 8.80 -12.74
C ARG A 158 2.75 9.32 -14.04
N SER A 159 3.41 10.47 -14.00
CA SER A 159 4.05 11.08 -15.16
C SER A 159 5.15 12.04 -14.70
N ASN A 160 5.85 12.65 -15.65
CA ASN A 160 6.83 13.71 -15.37
C ASN A 160 6.17 15.10 -15.24
N ASP A 161 4.85 15.19 -15.28
CA ASP A 161 4.13 16.45 -15.03
C ASP A 161 4.34 16.89 -13.58
N LYS A 162 4.54 18.20 -13.39
CA LYS A 162 4.64 18.83 -12.07
C LYS A 162 3.40 18.63 -11.22
N ASP A 163 2.23 18.41 -11.84
CA ASP A 163 0.96 18.21 -11.15
C ASP A 163 0.84 16.77 -10.60
N ASP A 164 1.68 15.86 -11.08
CA ASP A 164 1.78 14.45 -10.65
C ASP A 164 2.95 14.19 -9.68
N ALA A 165 3.74 15.22 -9.38
CA ALA A 165 4.93 15.09 -8.56
C ALA A 165 4.59 14.63 -7.14
N MET A 166 5.22 13.54 -6.70
CA MET A 166 5.17 13.08 -5.32
C MET A 166 6.39 13.57 -4.55
N LYS A 167 6.22 13.77 -3.25
CA LYS A 167 7.33 14.14 -2.36
C LYS A 167 8.23 12.92 -2.12
N ASN A 168 9.54 13.07 -2.30
CA ASN A 168 10.51 12.00 -2.04
C ASN A 168 10.61 11.68 -0.55
N ASP A 169 10.71 10.38 -0.25
CA ASP A 169 11.02 9.83 1.07
C ASP A 169 11.74 8.48 0.90
N PRO A 170 13.09 8.45 0.97
CA PRO A 170 13.86 7.22 0.83
C PRO A 170 13.57 6.15 1.88
N SER A 171 12.92 6.52 2.99
CA SER A 171 12.49 5.56 4.02
C SER A 171 11.17 4.88 3.70
N SER A 172 10.42 5.36 2.71
CA SER A 172 9.20 4.71 2.22
C SER A 172 9.55 3.55 1.26
N PRO A 173 8.78 2.44 1.24
CA PRO A 173 9.04 1.31 0.34
C PRO A 173 9.03 1.70 -1.14
N THR A 174 8.35 2.79 -1.49
CA THR A 174 8.20 3.28 -2.86
C THR A 174 9.14 4.45 -3.17
N GLY A 175 9.97 4.89 -2.22
CA GLY A 175 10.83 6.07 -2.32
C GLY A 175 10.09 7.42 -2.26
N HIS A 176 8.77 7.41 -2.04
CA HIS A 176 7.93 8.61 -1.97
C HIS A 176 6.98 8.56 -0.78
N VAL A 177 6.51 9.74 -0.35
CA VAL A 177 5.55 9.86 0.76
C VAL A 177 4.18 9.32 0.35
N GLY A 178 3.69 8.35 1.12
CA GLY A 178 2.34 7.81 1.01
C GLY A 178 2.01 7.20 -0.34
N LEU A 179 0.71 7.16 -0.67
CA LEU A 179 0.19 6.58 -1.91
C LEU A 179 -0.91 7.49 -2.48
N ARG A 180 -0.89 7.66 -3.80
CA ARG A 180 -2.00 8.28 -4.54
C ARG A 180 -3.22 7.37 -4.54
N ILE A 181 -4.41 7.92 -4.80
CA ILE A 181 -5.63 7.10 -4.88
C ILE A 181 -5.94 6.58 -6.27
N GLY A 182 -5.44 7.24 -7.33
CA GLY A 182 -5.56 6.75 -8.70
C GLY A 182 -6.69 7.38 -9.52
N LYS A 183 -7.17 8.59 -9.19
CA LYS A 183 -8.20 9.29 -10.00
C LYS A 183 -7.71 9.61 -11.42
N LEU A 184 -8.63 9.82 -12.36
CA LEU A 184 -8.29 10.18 -13.75
C LEU A 184 -7.51 11.50 -13.80
N ASP A 185 -8.11 12.55 -13.24
CA ASP A 185 -7.55 13.89 -13.30
C ASP A 185 -6.65 14.16 -12.10
N SER A 186 -5.51 14.81 -12.36
CA SER A 186 -4.60 15.29 -11.32
C SER A 186 -4.43 16.80 -11.44
N ARG A 187 -4.02 17.41 -10.33
CA ARG A 187 -3.62 18.80 -10.27
C ARG A 187 -2.66 19.00 -9.11
N LYS A 188 -1.75 19.96 -9.22
CA LYS A 188 -0.71 20.19 -8.19
C LYS A 188 -1.27 20.34 -6.76
N ILE A 189 -2.33 21.14 -6.60
CA ILE A 189 -3.01 21.32 -5.31
C ILE A 189 -4.42 20.78 -5.47
N THR A 190 -4.74 19.65 -4.86
CA THR A 190 -6.05 18.99 -5.04
C THR A 190 -7.24 19.83 -4.53
N ASP A 191 -8.45 19.44 -4.92
CA ASP A 191 -9.71 20.00 -4.41
C ASP A 191 -10.09 19.45 -3.02
N TYR A 192 -11.14 20.04 -2.43
CA TYR A 192 -11.78 19.54 -1.22
C TYR A 192 -12.86 18.49 -1.51
N GLY A 193 -13.15 18.21 -2.78
CA GLY A 193 -14.08 17.19 -3.19
C GLY A 193 -13.35 15.93 -3.65
N MET A 194 -14.05 15.15 -4.46
CA MET A 194 -13.61 13.85 -4.97
C MET A 194 -13.18 13.92 -6.44
N GLU A 195 -12.95 15.12 -6.99
CA GLU A 195 -12.71 15.31 -8.43
C GLU A 195 -11.28 14.88 -8.79
N PHE A 196 -10.28 15.45 -8.13
CA PHE A 196 -8.89 15.26 -8.48
C PHE A 196 -8.19 14.21 -7.62
N ASP A 197 -7.13 13.63 -8.19
CA ASP A 197 -6.21 12.74 -7.51
C ASP A 197 -5.54 13.43 -6.33
N GLY A 198 -5.08 12.61 -5.41
CA GLY A 198 -4.41 13.02 -4.19
C GLY A 198 -4.11 11.80 -3.35
N GLN A 199 -3.84 12.03 -2.07
CA GLN A 199 -3.72 10.97 -1.09
C GLN A 199 -4.88 11.11 -0.11
N TYR A 200 -5.58 10.00 0.16
CA TYR A 200 -6.80 10.01 0.97
C TYR A 200 -6.60 9.09 2.16
N TRP A 201 -6.83 9.62 3.35
CA TRP A 201 -6.55 8.90 4.57
C TRP A 201 -7.36 7.62 4.68
N HIS A 202 -8.67 7.71 4.45
CA HIS A 202 -9.58 6.57 4.52
C HIS A 202 -9.37 5.53 3.40
N TYR A 203 -8.41 5.71 2.48
CA TYR A 203 -7.96 4.64 1.57
C TYR A 203 -6.59 4.10 2.01
N ILE A 204 -5.73 4.98 2.51
CA ILE A 204 -4.46 4.58 3.13
C ILE A 204 -4.71 3.68 4.33
N ASP A 205 -5.68 3.98 5.20
CA ASP A 205 -5.98 3.15 6.37
C ASP A 205 -6.34 1.70 6.02
N LYS A 206 -7.17 1.50 4.98
CA LYS A 206 -7.56 0.21 4.43
C LYS A 206 -6.36 -0.49 3.82
N TRP A 207 -5.49 0.26 3.13
CA TRP A 207 -4.26 -0.29 2.58
C TRP A 207 -3.31 -0.76 3.69
N LEU A 208 -3.11 0.05 4.73
CA LEU A 208 -2.29 -0.31 5.89
C LEU A 208 -2.84 -1.56 6.61
N LEU A 209 -4.16 -1.67 6.75
CA LEU A 209 -4.80 -2.88 7.28
C LEU A 209 -4.56 -4.08 6.36
N ALA A 210 -4.66 -3.89 5.05
CA ALA A 210 -4.40 -4.95 4.07
C ALA A 210 -2.96 -5.46 4.17
N LEU A 211 -1.97 -4.57 4.29
CA LEU A 211 -0.57 -4.91 4.49
C LEU A 211 -0.33 -5.65 5.81
N ALA A 212 -0.93 -5.19 6.91
CA ALA A 212 -0.84 -5.89 8.19
C ALA A 212 -1.39 -7.32 8.08
N ARG A 213 -2.58 -7.49 7.49
CA ARG A 213 -3.23 -8.79 7.34
C ARG A 213 -2.49 -9.73 6.37
N SER A 214 -1.85 -9.20 5.33
CA SER A 214 -1.10 -10.01 4.36
C SER A 214 0.33 -10.36 4.82
N GLY A 215 0.81 -9.78 5.93
CA GLY A 215 2.16 -10.03 6.46
C GLY A 215 3.22 -9.02 6.01
N HIS A 216 2.82 -7.95 5.31
CA HIS A 216 3.69 -6.85 4.87
C HIS A 216 3.78 -5.73 5.92
N VAL A 217 3.99 -6.11 7.18
CA VAL A 217 3.98 -5.18 8.32
C VAL A 217 5.02 -4.08 8.16
N ASN A 218 6.25 -4.44 7.75
CA ASN A 218 7.33 -3.48 7.55
C ASN A 218 6.97 -2.41 6.52
N GLU A 219 6.45 -2.82 5.35
CA GLU A 219 5.98 -1.87 4.33
C GLU A 219 4.87 -0.96 4.88
N GLY A 220 3.91 -1.53 5.62
CA GLY A 220 2.83 -0.77 6.25
C GLY A 220 3.35 0.29 7.22
N ILE A 221 4.32 -0.05 8.05
CA ILE A 221 4.94 0.87 9.01
C ILE A 221 5.67 2.01 8.29
N HIS A 222 6.46 1.71 7.28
CA HIS A 222 7.20 2.73 6.54
C HIS A 222 6.24 3.67 5.78
N ILE A 223 5.17 3.15 5.18
CA ILE A 223 4.13 3.99 4.55
C ILE A 223 3.45 4.87 5.60
N ALA A 224 3.00 4.28 6.71
CA ALA A 224 2.34 5.00 7.81
C ALA A 224 3.20 6.16 8.32
N LYS A 225 4.48 5.92 8.60
CA LYS A 225 5.41 6.96 9.07
C LYS A 225 5.67 8.04 8.03
N SER A 226 5.77 7.68 6.76
CA SER A 226 6.02 8.66 5.69
C SER A 226 4.84 9.64 5.55
N CYS A 227 3.60 9.15 5.56
CA CYS A 227 2.44 9.97 5.24
C CYS A 227 1.81 10.66 6.46
N PHE A 228 1.93 10.08 7.66
CA PHE A 228 1.30 10.62 8.87
C PHE A 228 1.58 12.12 9.09
N PRO A 229 2.81 12.65 8.94
CA PRO A 229 3.08 14.08 9.13
C PRO A 229 2.34 15.01 8.17
N ALA A 230 1.98 14.54 6.96
CA ALA A 230 1.22 15.32 5.99
C ALA A 230 -0.28 15.35 6.34
N PHE A 231 -0.80 14.22 6.82
CA PHE A 231 -2.20 14.06 7.16
C PHE A 231 -2.55 14.64 8.52
N PHE A 232 -1.68 14.48 9.52
CA PHE A 232 -1.95 14.93 10.87
C PHE A 232 -1.82 16.45 11.00
N ASP A 233 -2.83 17.08 11.59
CA ASP A 233 -2.83 18.48 11.97
C ASP A 233 -2.51 18.61 13.46
N ALA A 234 -1.23 18.78 13.78
CA ALA A 234 -0.77 18.93 15.17
C ALA A 234 -1.39 20.13 15.90
N GLY A 235 -1.87 21.16 15.18
CA GLY A 235 -2.48 22.33 15.80
C GLY A 235 -3.92 22.08 16.29
N HIS A 236 -4.63 21.12 15.70
CA HIS A 236 -6.02 20.82 16.01
C HIS A 236 -6.25 19.36 16.44
N GLY A 237 -5.24 18.49 16.35
CA GLY A 237 -5.28 17.11 16.83
C GLY A 237 -6.02 16.13 15.92
N GLY A 238 -6.15 16.42 14.63
CA GLY A 238 -6.95 15.61 13.70
C GLY A 238 -6.20 15.11 12.48
N ILE A 239 -6.81 14.14 11.81
CA ILE A 239 -6.37 13.67 10.50
C ILE A 239 -7.15 14.42 9.41
N ARG A 240 -6.42 15.02 8.47
CA ARG A 240 -7.00 15.51 7.21
C ARG A 240 -7.48 14.30 6.43
N TRP A 241 -8.71 14.31 5.95
CA TRP A 241 -9.19 13.16 5.16
C TRP A 241 -8.52 13.07 3.77
N LYS A 242 -7.95 14.18 3.27
CA LYS A 242 -7.28 14.28 1.95
C LYS A 242 -6.14 15.30 1.94
N VAL A 243 -5.08 14.97 1.20
CA VAL A 243 -3.96 15.87 0.82
C VAL A 243 -3.68 15.75 -0.68
N SER A 244 -2.94 16.70 -1.25
CA SER A 244 -2.49 16.67 -2.64
C SER A 244 -1.50 15.52 -2.89
N VAL A 245 -1.23 15.21 -4.16
CA VAL A 245 -0.26 14.16 -4.56
C VAL A 245 1.13 14.41 -3.95
N ASP A 246 1.56 15.68 -3.90
CA ASP A 246 2.83 16.12 -3.28
C ASP A 246 2.79 16.18 -1.74
N SER A 247 1.75 15.60 -1.13
CA SER A 247 1.49 15.57 0.31
C SER A 247 1.23 16.94 0.95
N THR A 248 0.94 17.99 0.16
CA THR A 248 0.53 19.28 0.71
C THR A 248 -0.95 19.30 1.07
N ALA A 249 -1.28 19.93 2.20
CA ALA A 249 -2.68 20.15 2.57
C ALA A 249 -3.32 21.23 1.68
N PRO A 250 -4.42 20.93 0.96
CA PRO A 250 -5.11 21.94 0.17
C PRO A 250 -5.71 23.02 1.10
N PRO A 251 -5.90 24.28 0.63
CA PRO A 251 -6.26 25.40 1.48
C PRO A 251 -7.47 25.18 2.41
N SER A 252 -8.50 24.52 1.90
CA SER A 252 -9.75 24.18 2.60
C SER A 252 -9.61 23.05 3.63
N LEU A 253 -8.55 22.23 3.54
CA LEU A 253 -8.29 21.11 4.45
C LEU A 253 -7.03 21.33 5.29
N ARG A 254 -6.55 22.58 5.41
CA ARG A 254 -5.39 22.90 6.26
C ARG A 254 -5.63 22.55 7.72
N ARG A 255 -6.88 22.65 8.19
CA ARG A 255 -7.27 22.39 9.57
C ARG A 255 -8.07 21.10 9.68
N ALA A 256 -7.73 20.25 10.64
CA ALA A 256 -8.47 19.03 10.95
C ALA A 256 -8.45 18.76 12.45
N GLY A 257 -9.64 18.68 13.07
CA GLY A 257 -9.79 18.21 14.45
C GLY A 257 -10.00 16.70 14.53
N PRO A 258 -10.03 16.10 15.74
CA PRO A 258 -10.25 14.67 15.91
C PRO A 258 -11.52 14.19 15.20
N SER A 259 -11.40 13.09 14.46
CA SER A 259 -12.48 12.52 13.64
C SER A 259 -12.42 10.98 13.65
N ASP A 260 -13.31 10.33 12.92
CA ASP A 260 -13.27 8.87 12.75
C ASP A 260 -11.96 8.46 12.06
N ASP A 261 -11.42 9.28 11.16
CA ASP A 261 -10.09 9.07 10.57
C ASP A 261 -8.98 9.03 11.63
N THR A 262 -9.06 9.87 12.68
CA THR A 262 -8.12 9.85 13.81
C THR A 262 -8.26 8.55 14.63
N LEU A 263 -9.48 8.06 14.84
CA LEU A 263 -9.71 6.78 15.50
C LEU A 263 -9.15 5.62 14.67
N VAL A 264 -9.45 5.59 13.37
CA VAL A 264 -9.02 4.52 12.49
C VAL A 264 -7.49 4.53 12.33
N ALA A 265 -6.87 5.71 12.30
CA ALA A 265 -5.41 5.85 12.37
C ALA A 265 -4.83 5.15 13.60
N LEU A 266 -5.43 5.40 14.78
CA LEU A 266 -4.99 4.78 16.02
C LEU A 266 -5.12 3.26 15.96
N ILE A 267 -6.23 2.75 15.42
CA ILE A 267 -6.49 1.31 15.29
C ILE A 267 -5.44 0.67 14.39
N VAL A 268 -5.28 1.17 13.16
CA VAL A 268 -4.40 0.52 12.18
C VAL A 268 -2.92 0.65 12.56
N PHE A 269 -2.51 1.76 13.19
CA PHE A 269 -1.14 1.90 13.71
C PHE A 269 -0.89 0.95 14.88
N SER A 270 -1.89 0.73 15.74
CA SER A 270 -1.79 -0.22 16.84
C SER A 270 -1.71 -1.67 16.35
N ILE A 271 -2.42 -2.03 15.27
CA ILE A 271 -2.34 -3.35 14.64
C ILE A 271 -0.92 -3.57 14.08
N LEU A 272 -0.43 -2.62 13.28
CA LEU A 272 0.93 -2.70 12.71
C LEU A 272 2.01 -2.82 13.79
N GLU A 273 1.94 -2.01 14.84
CA GLU A 273 2.92 -2.06 15.94
C GLU A 273 2.83 -3.38 16.71
N ALA A 274 1.63 -3.89 16.97
CA ALA A 274 1.44 -5.17 17.65
C ALA A 274 2.01 -6.34 16.82
N ASP A 275 1.79 -6.33 15.50
CA ASP A 275 2.30 -7.37 14.62
C ASP A 275 3.82 -7.27 14.44
N ARG A 276 4.40 -6.06 14.40
CA ARG A 276 5.85 -5.83 14.40
C ARG A 276 6.50 -6.46 15.64
N VAL A 277 5.97 -6.16 16.82
CA VAL A 277 6.47 -6.72 18.10
C VAL A 277 6.35 -8.25 18.15
N ARG A 278 5.34 -8.84 17.50
CA ARG A 278 5.18 -10.31 17.41
C ARG A 278 6.17 -10.96 16.44
N SER A 279 6.61 -10.26 15.39
CA SER A 279 7.54 -10.79 14.38
C SER A 279 9.01 -10.67 14.76
N ASP A 280 9.36 -9.84 15.75
CA ASP A 280 10.74 -9.56 16.18
C ASP A 280 11.49 -10.79 16.79
N ASP A 281 10.88 -11.98 16.83
CA ASP A 281 11.48 -13.22 17.38
C ASP A 281 12.39 -14.01 16.40
N ASP A 282 12.39 -13.73 15.09
CA ASP A 282 13.28 -14.41 14.13
C ASP A 282 13.51 -13.54 12.87
N ASN A 283 14.65 -12.84 12.80
CA ASN A 283 15.23 -12.20 11.60
C ASN A 283 14.28 -11.40 10.67
N SER A 284 14.20 -10.07 10.80
CA SER A 284 13.79 -9.22 9.66
C SER A 284 14.18 -7.74 9.83
N ASP A 285 14.24 -7.00 8.72
CA ASP A 285 14.50 -5.55 8.61
C ASP A 285 13.86 -4.72 9.73
N ASP A 286 14.66 -3.86 10.37
CA ASP A 286 14.33 -3.08 11.58
C ASP A 286 13.35 -1.93 11.27
N ALA A 287 12.09 -2.28 10.98
CA ALA A 287 11.04 -1.30 10.74
C ALA A 287 10.87 -0.42 12.00
N PRO A 288 10.84 0.91 11.86
CA PRO A 288 10.80 1.81 13.01
C PRO A 288 9.47 1.73 13.77
N SER A 289 9.49 1.81 15.10
CA SER A 289 8.27 1.77 15.91
C SER A 289 7.31 2.94 15.60
N LEU A 290 6.00 2.64 15.62
CA LEU A 290 4.90 3.62 15.53
C LEU A 290 4.47 4.18 16.91
N SER A 291 5.20 3.86 17.98
CA SER A 291 4.82 4.24 19.35
C SER A 291 4.55 5.74 19.52
N ASN A 292 5.35 6.60 18.88
CA ASN A 292 5.18 8.05 19.00
C ASN A 292 3.87 8.51 18.36
N GLU A 293 3.60 8.08 17.13
CA GLU A 293 2.39 8.39 16.39
C GLU A 293 1.14 7.87 17.12
N ILE A 294 1.22 6.66 17.70
CA ILE A 294 0.17 6.08 18.54
C ILE A 294 -0.10 6.94 19.78
N GLN A 295 0.93 7.43 20.47
CA GLN A 295 0.75 8.30 21.65
C GLN A 295 0.14 9.66 21.27
N ILE A 296 0.54 10.24 20.13
CA ILE A 296 -0.07 11.44 19.58
C ILE A 296 -1.57 11.22 19.31
N LEU A 297 -1.91 10.12 18.63
CA LEU A 297 -3.31 9.78 18.32
C LEU A 297 -4.13 9.50 19.58
N LYS A 298 -3.55 8.88 20.61
CA LYS A 298 -4.23 8.66 21.90
C LYS A 298 -4.52 9.98 22.63
N SER A 299 -3.53 10.85 22.74
CA SER A 299 -3.67 12.12 23.46
C SER A 299 -4.64 13.09 22.78
N THR A 300 -4.68 13.09 21.45
CA THR A 300 -5.53 14.00 20.67
C THR A 300 -6.99 13.56 20.60
N ARG A 301 -7.30 12.31 20.96
CA ARG A 301 -8.68 11.80 21.04
C ARG A 301 -9.36 12.04 22.40
N ILE A 302 -8.70 12.68 23.36
CA ILE A 302 -9.32 12.99 24.66
C ILE A 302 -10.54 13.88 24.42
N GLY A 303 -11.73 13.37 24.74
CA GLY A 303 -13.01 14.07 24.54
C GLY A 303 -13.66 13.89 23.16
N TYR A 304 -13.05 13.12 22.26
CA TYR A 304 -13.68 12.74 20.99
C TYR A 304 -14.67 11.60 21.20
N THR A 305 -15.91 11.79 20.73
CA THR A 305 -16.95 10.76 20.71
C THR A 305 -17.16 10.31 19.26
N PRO A 306 -16.90 9.02 18.93
CA PRO A 306 -17.18 8.47 17.60
C PRO A 306 -18.63 8.69 17.20
N ARG A 307 -18.88 8.96 15.91
CA ARG A 307 -20.25 9.07 15.42
C ARG A 307 -20.79 7.66 15.21
N VAL A 308 -21.74 7.24 16.04
CA VAL A 308 -22.51 6.03 15.77
C VAL A 308 -23.43 6.33 14.59
N THR A 309 -23.24 5.61 13.49
CA THR A 309 -24.09 5.71 12.30
C THR A 309 -24.73 4.35 12.01
N ASN A 310 -25.98 4.38 11.59
CA ASN A 310 -26.70 3.18 11.14
C ASN A 310 -26.38 2.83 9.68
N ASP A 311 -25.60 3.66 8.97
CA ASP A 311 -25.13 3.38 7.61
C ASP A 311 -24.04 2.32 7.65
N PRO A 312 -24.24 1.11 7.07
CA PRO A 312 -23.27 -0.01 7.06
C PRO A 312 -21.88 0.34 6.49
N LEU A 313 -21.75 1.39 5.67
CA LEU A 313 -20.46 1.86 5.17
C LEU A 313 -19.80 2.92 6.07
N GLY A 314 -20.57 3.54 6.97
CA GLY A 314 -20.09 4.52 7.93
C GLY A 314 -19.53 3.90 9.22
N TRP A 315 -19.50 2.57 9.35
CA TRP A 315 -19.04 1.86 10.56
C TRP A 315 -17.53 1.95 10.79
N GLY A 316 -16.74 2.31 9.77
CA GLY A 316 -15.28 2.28 9.87
C GLY A 316 -14.78 0.93 10.44
N LEU A 317 -13.58 0.94 11.02
CA LEU A 317 -13.14 -0.14 11.91
C LEU A 317 -13.64 0.19 13.32
N GLU A 318 -14.80 -0.32 13.73
CA GLU A 318 -15.22 -0.19 15.12
C GLU A 318 -14.40 -1.16 16.00
N ALA A 319 -13.80 -0.63 17.06
CA ALA A 319 -13.36 -1.44 18.19
C ALA A 319 -14.43 -1.31 19.28
N SER A 320 -15.15 -2.40 19.55
CA SER A 320 -16.13 -2.45 20.63
C SER A 320 -15.44 -2.17 21.96
N HIS A 321 -15.74 -1.02 22.57
CA HIS A 321 -15.33 -0.74 23.95
C HIS A 321 -16.39 -1.38 24.86
N GLU A 322 -16.08 -2.53 25.46
CA GLU A 322 -16.88 -3.00 26.59
C GLU A 322 -16.66 -2.02 27.75
N THR A 323 -17.64 -1.16 28.01
CA THR A 323 -17.74 -0.48 29.30
C THR A 323 -18.06 -1.54 30.35
N VAL A 324 -17.03 -1.99 31.06
CA VAL A 324 -17.20 -2.71 32.33
C VAL A 324 -17.89 -1.72 33.27
N GLY A 325 -19.19 -1.93 33.50
CA GLY A 325 -19.96 -1.19 34.48
C GLY A 325 -19.31 -1.36 35.85
N ILE A 326 -18.95 -0.25 36.47
CA ILE A 326 -18.72 -0.22 37.91
C ILE A 326 -20.13 -0.17 38.51
N ASP A 327 -20.61 -1.34 38.94
CA ASP A 327 -21.82 -1.43 39.75
C ASP A 327 -21.61 -0.64 41.05
N SER A 328 -22.55 0.27 41.31
CA SER A 328 -22.69 1.05 42.55
C SER A 328 -23.32 0.23 43.67
#